data_AF-A0A966IBS2-F1
#
_entry.id   AF-A0A966IBS2-F1
#
_cell.length_a   1.000
_cell.length_b   1.000
_cell.length_c   1.000
_cell.angle_alpha   90.00
_cell.angle_beta   90.00
_cell.angle_gamma   90.00
#
_symmetry.space_group_name_H-M   'P 1'
#
loop_
_entity.id
_entity.type
_entity.pdbx_description
1 polymer ?
#
loop_
_entity_poly.entity_id
_entity_poly.type
_entity_poly.pdbx_seq_one_letter_code
_entity_poly.pdbx_strand_id
1 'polypeptide(L)'
;MVARWVDIFGKSNVTLLIVNEAQPTFLFDEINKFLNLPTGSLNAAPSGSNRSLTMEEISLLLELNRQFPKERVWDEYEIFIRAGYIKELTDFVPPAPDKARLLTPQWAIDKANQLGAEIQRELIGSGAKIIGDIDSLGNASVPAGTSTYPDTIDIKTVSAAMLTFDQETIKKFPLKWITRNLKERALKQIRARSSRFR
;
A
#
# COMPACT_ATOMS: atom_id res chain seq x y z
N MET A 1 12.45 17.70 10.94
CA MET A 1 11.03 17.73 11.38
C MET A 1 10.86 17.55 12.89
N VAL A 2 11.60 16.62 13.54
CA VAL A 2 11.49 16.35 14.98
C VAL A 2 11.90 17.53 15.86
N ALA A 3 12.93 18.29 15.48
CA ALA A 3 13.41 19.44 16.26
C ALA A 3 12.27 20.40 16.66
N ARG A 4 11.36 20.72 15.72
CA ARG A 4 10.20 21.56 16.01
C ARG A 4 9.28 21.00 17.09
N TRP A 5 9.08 19.68 17.13
CA TRP A 5 8.28 19.03 18.17
C TRP A 5 8.99 19.07 19.52
N VAL A 6 10.30 18.84 19.52
CA VAL A 6 11.13 18.95 20.72
C VAL A 6 11.13 20.38 21.27
N ASP A 7 11.21 21.39 20.41
CA ASP A 7 11.18 22.79 20.81
C ASP A 7 9.85 23.18 21.47
N ILE A 8 8.72 22.67 20.95
CA ILE A 8 7.37 22.98 21.45
C ILE A 8 7.04 22.20 22.73
N PHE A 9 7.29 20.90 22.74
CA PHE A 9 6.83 20.00 23.80
C PHE A 9 7.92 19.67 24.83
N GLY A 10 9.17 19.99 24.55
CA GLY A 10 10.33 19.59 25.34
C GLY A 10 10.79 18.17 25.03
N LYS A 11 12.11 17.95 25.01
CA LYS A 11 12.73 16.67 24.66
C LYS A 11 12.28 15.48 25.52
N SER A 12 11.86 15.71 26.77
CA SER A 12 11.35 14.67 27.68
C SER A 12 9.97 14.15 27.30
N ASN A 13 9.19 14.93 26.52
CA ASN A 13 7.83 14.59 26.12
C ASN A 13 7.73 14.09 24.68
N VAL A 14 8.87 13.97 23.98
CA VAL A 14 8.95 13.45 22.62
C VAL A 14 9.78 12.17 22.65
N THR A 15 9.17 11.07 22.23
CA THR A 15 9.84 9.79 22.03
C THR A 15 9.68 9.37 20.58
N LEU A 16 10.77 8.97 19.94
CA LEU A 16 10.81 8.45 18.60
C LEU A 16 10.94 6.93 18.64
N LEU A 17 10.18 6.26 17.81
CA LEU A 17 10.26 4.82 17.63
C LEU A 17 10.70 4.53 16.20
N ILE A 18 11.87 3.93 16.05
CA ILE A 18 12.37 3.43 14.77
C ILE A 18 11.86 1.99 14.63
N VAL A 19 10.93 1.79 13.69
CA VAL A 19 10.24 0.51 13.50
C VAL A 19 11.17 -0.48 12.79
N ASN A 20 11.22 -1.72 13.29
CA ASN A 20 11.88 -2.82 12.62
C ASN A 20 10.87 -3.63 11.77
N GLU A 21 10.87 -3.42 10.46
CA GLU A 21 9.95 -4.09 9.54
C GLU A 21 10.18 -5.61 9.42
N ALA A 22 11.36 -6.12 9.81
CA ALA A 22 11.63 -7.56 9.86
C ALA A 22 10.84 -8.28 10.98
N GLN A 23 10.25 -7.52 11.91
CA GLN A 23 9.49 -8.04 13.04
C GLN A 23 8.09 -7.40 13.06
N PRO A 24 7.07 -8.05 12.47
CA PRO A 24 5.73 -7.46 12.31
C PRO A 24 5.05 -7.00 13.61
N THR A 25 5.41 -7.59 14.76
CA THR A 25 4.85 -7.22 16.06
C THR A 25 5.63 -6.12 16.78
N PHE A 26 6.84 -5.76 16.30
CA PHE A 26 7.78 -4.89 17.00
C PHE A 26 7.17 -3.56 17.43
N LEU A 27 6.44 -2.89 16.53
CA LEU A 27 5.77 -1.63 16.82
C LEU A 27 4.80 -1.76 18.01
N PHE A 28 3.97 -2.81 18.01
CA PHE A 28 2.97 -3.02 19.05
C PHE A 28 3.62 -3.43 20.37
N ASP A 29 4.64 -4.29 20.30
CA ASP A 29 5.40 -4.75 21.47
C ASP A 29 6.13 -3.59 22.15
N GLU A 30 6.79 -2.71 21.39
CA GLU A 30 7.49 -1.55 21.93
C GLU A 30 6.53 -0.50 22.50
N ILE A 31 5.36 -0.29 21.89
CA ILE A 31 4.36 0.64 22.44
C ILE A 31 3.72 0.06 23.72
N ASN A 32 3.42 -1.25 23.77
CA ASN A 32 2.94 -1.89 24.99
C ASN A 32 3.95 -1.69 26.13
N LYS A 33 5.25 -1.93 25.89
CA LYS A 33 6.31 -1.69 26.88
C LYS A 33 6.43 -0.22 27.27
N PHE A 34 6.42 0.68 26.29
CA PHE A 34 6.56 2.12 26.50
C PHE A 34 5.42 2.68 27.37
N LEU A 35 4.20 2.19 27.17
CA LEU A 35 3.00 2.57 27.94
C LEU A 35 2.81 1.72 29.21
N ASN A 36 3.71 0.78 29.49
CA ASN A 36 3.63 -0.16 30.61
C ASN A 36 2.31 -0.96 30.63
N LEU A 37 1.85 -1.37 29.45
CA LEU A 37 0.69 -2.23 29.25
C LEU A 37 1.09 -3.71 29.29
N PRO A 38 0.19 -4.62 29.71
CA PRO A 38 0.41 -6.05 29.54
C PRO A 38 0.69 -6.41 28.08
N THR A 39 1.59 -7.38 27.85
CA THR A 39 1.90 -7.89 26.51
C THR A 39 0.62 -8.31 25.78
N GLY A 40 0.48 -7.89 24.53
CA GLY A 40 -0.70 -8.19 23.71
C GLY A 40 -1.93 -7.33 24.02
N SER A 41 -1.81 -6.25 24.79
CA SER A 41 -2.91 -5.27 24.94
C SER A 41 -3.19 -4.55 23.63
N LEU A 42 -2.13 -4.08 22.97
CA LEU A 42 -2.15 -3.59 21.59
C LEU A 42 -1.64 -4.70 20.67
N ASN A 43 -2.39 -4.99 19.60
CA ASN A 43 -2.02 -5.97 18.58
C ASN A 43 -2.25 -5.40 17.18
N ALA A 44 -1.56 -5.97 16.19
CA ALA A 44 -1.83 -5.69 14.79
C ALA A 44 -3.27 -6.08 14.44
N ALA A 45 -4.00 -5.17 13.82
CA ALA A 45 -5.26 -5.52 13.19
C ALA A 45 -5.00 -6.47 12.02
N PRO A 46 -5.89 -7.44 11.76
CA PRO A 46 -5.83 -8.23 10.54
C PRO A 46 -5.81 -7.28 9.35
N SER A 47 -4.71 -7.29 8.62
CA SER A 47 -4.50 -6.45 7.45
C SER A 47 -3.90 -7.29 6.34
N GLY A 48 -4.10 -6.81 5.11
CA GLY A 48 -3.46 -7.40 3.95
C GLY A 48 -1.94 -7.39 4.09
N SER A 49 -1.24 -8.27 3.38
CA SER A 49 0.22 -8.35 3.47
C SER A 49 0.91 -7.04 3.06
N ASN A 50 0.23 -6.18 2.29
CA ASN A 50 0.76 -4.94 1.71
C ASN A 50 2.15 -5.13 1.09
N ARG A 51 2.36 -6.29 0.47
CA ARG A 51 3.65 -6.62 -0.12
C ARG A 51 3.92 -5.73 -1.32
N SER A 52 5.20 -5.51 -1.60
CA SER A 52 5.60 -4.94 -2.88
C SER A 52 5.18 -5.83 -4.05
N LEU A 53 4.87 -5.19 -5.17
CA LEU A 53 4.60 -5.87 -6.43
C LEU A 53 5.89 -6.49 -7.01
N THR A 54 5.74 -7.60 -7.71
CA THR A 54 6.77 -8.20 -8.57
C THR A 54 6.93 -7.39 -9.86
N MET A 55 8.02 -7.59 -10.60
CA MET A 55 8.22 -6.89 -11.88
C MET A 55 7.14 -7.19 -12.92
N GLU A 56 6.58 -8.39 -12.89
CA GLU A 56 5.46 -8.78 -13.74
C GLU A 56 4.19 -7.98 -13.40
N GLU A 57 3.85 -7.88 -12.11
CA GLU A 57 2.69 -7.11 -11.64
C GLU A 57 2.87 -5.60 -11.82
N ILE A 58 4.11 -5.09 -11.65
CA ILE A 58 4.46 -3.70 -11.97
C ILE A 58 4.24 -3.44 -13.46
N SER A 59 4.65 -4.37 -14.33
CA SER A 59 4.47 -4.22 -15.78
C SER A 59 2.99 -4.22 -16.15
N LEU A 60 2.19 -5.10 -15.54
CA LEU A 60 0.73 -5.10 -15.67
C LEU A 60 0.13 -3.75 -15.27
N LEU A 61 0.49 -3.22 -14.10
CA LEU A 61 0.00 -1.93 -13.62
C LEU A 61 0.40 -0.78 -14.55
N LEU A 62 1.66 -0.75 -15.00
CA LEU A 62 2.12 0.28 -15.94
C LEU A 62 1.34 0.23 -17.25
N GLU A 63 1.08 -0.97 -17.77
CA GLU A 63 0.30 -1.11 -19.01
C GLU A 63 -1.17 -0.71 -18.80
N LEU A 64 -1.78 -1.12 -17.69
CA LEU A 64 -3.13 -0.66 -17.31
C LEU A 64 -3.19 0.86 -17.23
N ASN A 65 -2.16 1.53 -16.68
CA ASN A 65 -2.12 2.98 -16.56
C ASN A 65 -1.95 3.68 -17.92
N ARG A 66 -1.19 3.09 -18.85
CA ARG A 66 -1.04 3.62 -20.22
C ARG A 66 -2.33 3.50 -21.00
N GLN A 67 -3.05 2.39 -20.84
CA GLN A 67 -4.31 2.11 -21.53
C GLN A 67 -5.53 2.70 -20.80
N PHE A 68 -5.36 3.27 -19.61
CA PHE A 68 -6.47 3.82 -18.84
C PHE A 68 -7.10 4.99 -19.62
N PRO A 69 -8.40 4.94 -19.96
CA PRO A 69 -9.00 5.95 -20.82
C PRO A 69 -8.96 7.35 -20.19
N LYS A 70 -8.54 8.35 -20.97
CA LYS A 70 -8.30 9.73 -20.49
C LYS A 70 -9.57 10.44 -20.05
N GLU A 71 -10.72 10.00 -20.54
CA GLU A 71 -12.05 10.51 -20.20
C GLU A 71 -12.56 10.01 -18.85
N ARG A 72 -11.95 8.95 -18.28
CA ARG A 72 -12.35 8.41 -16.98
C ARG A 72 -11.81 9.26 -15.85
N VAL A 73 -12.60 9.38 -14.80
CA VAL A 73 -12.26 10.19 -13.62
C VAL A 73 -11.42 9.39 -12.62
N TRP A 74 -10.79 10.11 -11.69
CA TRP A 74 -9.97 9.51 -10.63
C TRP A 74 -10.72 8.45 -9.83
N ASP A 75 -11.99 8.67 -9.49
CA ASP A 75 -12.81 7.71 -8.75
C ASP A 75 -12.89 6.35 -9.44
N GLU A 76 -12.96 6.33 -10.78
CA GLU A 76 -12.95 5.07 -11.55
C GLU A 76 -11.60 4.36 -11.44
N TYR A 77 -10.50 5.11 -11.52
CA TYR A 77 -9.16 4.57 -11.37
C TYR A 77 -8.94 3.99 -9.96
N GLU A 78 -9.36 4.73 -8.94
CA GLU A 78 -9.25 4.31 -7.55
C GLU A 78 -10.04 3.01 -7.29
N ILE A 79 -11.26 2.92 -7.80
CA ILE A 79 -12.13 1.77 -7.57
C ILE A 79 -11.67 0.56 -8.39
N PHE A 80 -11.43 0.73 -9.69
CA PHE A 80 -11.18 -0.40 -10.59
C PHE A 80 -9.72 -0.86 -10.57
N ILE A 81 -8.78 0.08 -10.56
CA ILE A 81 -7.35 -0.25 -10.66
C ILE A 81 -6.75 -0.41 -9.28
N ARG A 82 -6.82 0.62 -8.41
CA ARG A 82 -6.17 0.55 -7.09
C ARG A 82 -6.86 -0.45 -6.16
N ALA A 83 -8.15 -0.26 -5.90
CA ALA A 83 -8.90 -1.05 -4.94
C ALA A 83 -9.41 -2.39 -5.50
N GLY A 84 -9.55 -2.48 -6.82
CA GLY A 84 -9.83 -3.71 -7.57
C GLY A 84 -8.54 -4.48 -7.77
N TYR A 85 -7.87 -4.27 -8.89
CA TYR A 85 -6.76 -5.14 -9.28
C TYR A 85 -5.55 -5.15 -8.34
N ILE A 86 -5.03 -3.97 -7.96
CA ILE A 86 -3.71 -3.89 -7.32
C ILE A 86 -3.76 -4.28 -5.85
N LYS A 87 -4.77 -3.82 -5.12
CA LYS A 87 -4.90 -4.14 -3.69
C LYS A 87 -4.98 -5.65 -3.45
N GLU A 88 -5.64 -6.39 -4.33
CA GLU A 88 -5.71 -7.85 -4.21
C GLU A 88 -4.34 -8.51 -4.33
N LEU A 89 -3.56 -8.10 -5.33
CA LEU A 89 -2.21 -8.58 -5.53
C LEU A 89 -1.33 -8.28 -4.31
N THR A 90 -1.41 -7.08 -3.73
CA THR A 90 -0.57 -6.69 -2.59
C THR A 90 -1.03 -7.29 -1.28
N ASP A 91 -2.31 -7.59 -1.11
CA ASP A 91 -2.86 -7.90 0.22
C ASP A 91 -3.16 -9.37 0.42
N PHE A 92 -3.61 -10.07 -0.62
CA PHE A 92 -4.22 -11.39 -0.50
C PHE A 92 -3.56 -12.45 -1.39
N VAL A 93 -2.89 -12.04 -2.47
CA VAL A 93 -2.21 -12.97 -3.38
C VAL A 93 -0.74 -13.14 -2.96
N PRO A 94 -0.31 -14.35 -2.57
CA PRO A 94 1.09 -14.62 -2.27
C PRO A 94 1.97 -14.35 -3.50
N PRO A 95 3.17 -13.74 -3.33
CA PRO A 95 4.07 -13.51 -4.45
C PRO A 95 4.59 -14.85 -4.94
N ALA A 96 4.54 -15.08 -6.26
CA ALA A 96 5.13 -16.27 -6.84
C ALA A 96 6.66 -16.27 -6.61
N PRO A 97 7.23 -17.36 -6.06
CA PRO A 97 8.60 -17.38 -5.56
C PRO A 97 9.66 -17.24 -6.66
N ASP A 98 9.31 -17.58 -7.89
CA ASP A 98 10.14 -17.53 -9.09
C ASP A 98 10.07 -16.18 -9.82
N LYS A 99 9.17 -15.27 -9.41
CA LYS A 99 9.00 -13.97 -10.09
C LYS A 99 10.01 -12.95 -9.59
N ALA A 100 10.60 -12.22 -10.54
CA ALA A 100 11.55 -11.16 -10.25
C ALA A 100 10.91 -10.04 -9.40
N ARG A 101 11.63 -9.61 -8.35
CA ARG A 101 11.26 -8.44 -7.54
C ARG A 101 11.84 -7.16 -8.15
N LEU A 102 11.26 -6.02 -7.77
CA LEU A 102 11.87 -4.72 -8.03
C LEU A 102 13.22 -4.64 -7.29
N LEU A 103 14.26 -4.25 -8.02
CA LEU A 103 15.60 -4.02 -7.50
C LEU A 103 15.85 -2.52 -7.45
N THR A 104 16.56 -2.09 -6.42
CA THR A 104 16.92 -0.68 -6.26
C THR A 104 18.29 -0.44 -6.92
N PRO A 105 18.43 0.54 -7.82
CA PRO A 105 19.73 0.83 -8.41
C PRO A 105 20.69 1.39 -7.37
N GLN A 106 21.99 1.08 -7.50
CA GLN A 106 22.99 1.39 -6.47
C GLN A 106 23.02 2.88 -6.08
N TRP A 107 22.96 3.78 -7.06
CA TRP A 107 22.95 5.23 -6.80
C TRP A 107 21.81 5.67 -5.88
N ALA A 108 20.64 5.01 -5.95
CA ALA A 108 19.48 5.33 -5.13
C ALA A 108 19.65 4.79 -3.70
N ILE A 109 20.28 3.61 -3.54
CA ILE A 109 20.65 3.07 -2.23
C ILE A 109 21.66 4.00 -1.56
N ASP A 110 22.72 4.38 -2.28
CA ASP A 110 23.75 5.28 -1.78
C ASP A 110 23.14 6.64 -1.37
N LYS A 111 22.23 7.17 -2.19
CA LYS A 111 21.55 8.42 -1.89
C LYS A 111 20.62 8.32 -0.69
N ALA A 112 19.86 7.22 -0.57
CA ALA A 112 18.98 6.98 0.57
C ALA A 112 19.79 6.86 1.87
N ASN A 113 20.90 6.12 1.86
CA ASN A 113 21.78 5.97 3.01
C ASN A 113 22.46 7.28 3.40
N GLN A 114 22.87 8.11 2.42
CA GLN A 114 23.38 9.45 2.69
C GLN A 114 22.35 10.31 3.43
N LEU A 115 21.12 10.38 2.92
CA LEU A 115 20.03 11.14 3.54
C LEU A 115 19.65 10.57 4.90
N GLY A 116 19.65 9.24 5.02
CA GLY A 116 19.43 8.52 6.27
C GLY A 116 20.44 8.89 7.34
N ALA A 117 21.73 9.00 7.00
CA ALA A 117 22.79 9.45 7.90
C ALA A 117 22.67 10.94 8.30
N GLU A 118 22.12 11.78 7.41
CA GLU A 118 21.75 13.17 7.76
C GLU A 118 20.60 13.19 8.77
N ILE A 119 19.52 12.44 8.51
CA ILE A 119 18.37 12.31 9.42
C ILE A 119 18.81 11.74 10.77
N GLN A 120 19.63 10.68 10.78
CA GLN A 120 20.18 10.09 12.01
C GLN A 120 20.87 11.15 12.88
N ARG A 121 21.74 11.99 12.29
CA ARG A 121 22.40 13.07 13.01
C ARG A 121 21.41 14.12 13.55
N GLU A 122 20.39 14.48 12.78
CA GLU A 122 19.33 15.38 13.25
C GLU A 122 18.54 14.81 14.42
N LEU A 123 18.19 13.51 14.37
CA LEU A 123 17.43 12.85 15.43
C LEU A 123 18.25 12.74 16.71
N ILE A 124 19.54 12.37 16.63
CA ILE A 124 20.46 12.37 17.78
C ILE A 124 20.59 13.79 18.35
N GLY A 125 20.83 14.77 17.48
CA GLY A 125 20.96 16.18 17.88
C GLY A 125 19.71 16.76 18.55
N SER A 126 18.53 16.22 18.26
CA SER A 126 17.28 16.64 18.91
C SER A 126 17.23 16.30 20.41
N GLY A 127 18.00 15.30 20.85
CA GLY A 127 18.01 14.85 22.25
C GLY A 127 16.69 14.22 22.72
N ALA A 128 15.75 13.94 21.82
CA ALA A 128 14.55 13.15 22.10
C ALA A 128 14.93 11.71 22.49
N LYS A 129 14.06 11.04 23.27
CA LYS A 129 14.24 9.62 23.55
C LYS A 129 14.03 8.82 22.27
N ILE A 130 14.92 7.88 21.96
CA ILE A 130 14.83 7.03 20.76
C ILE A 130 14.70 5.57 21.21
N ILE A 131 13.74 4.85 20.63
CA ILE A 131 13.52 3.42 20.80
C ILE A 131 13.75 2.74 19.45
N GLY A 132 14.45 1.60 19.45
CA GLY A 132 14.82 0.87 18.24
C GLY A 132 16.25 1.18 17.78
N ASP A 133 16.58 0.68 16.58
CA ASP A 133 17.91 0.82 16.00
C ASP A 133 17.98 2.07 15.11
N ILE A 134 18.65 3.12 15.59
CA ILE A 134 18.81 4.36 14.83
C ILE A 134 19.83 4.23 13.69
N ASP A 135 20.79 3.32 13.79
CA ASP A 135 21.81 3.12 12.77
C ASP A 135 21.19 2.56 11.48
N SER A 136 20.06 1.84 11.62
CA SER A 136 19.25 1.31 10.51
C SER A 136 18.85 2.36 9.45
N LEU A 137 18.77 3.65 9.83
CA LEU A 137 18.38 4.72 8.92
C LEU A 137 19.44 5.01 7.86
N GLY A 138 20.73 4.89 8.20
CA GLY A 138 21.85 5.26 7.34
C GLY A 138 22.56 4.09 6.68
N ASN A 139 22.14 2.85 6.96
CA ASN A 139 22.84 1.63 6.51
C ASN A 139 21.88 0.58 5.91
N ALA A 140 20.74 1.03 5.37
CA ALA A 140 19.72 0.15 4.85
C ALA A 140 20.29 -0.75 3.73
N SER A 141 19.99 -2.05 3.82
CA SER A 141 20.34 -3.07 2.83
C SER A 141 19.08 -3.54 2.14
N VAL A 142 18.99 -3.26 0.84
CA VAL A 142 17.87 -3.67 -0.02
C VAL A 142 18.43 -4.40 -1.24
N PRO A 143 17.64 -5.28 -1.90
CA PRO A 143 18.07 -5.93 -3.14
C PRO A 143 18.52 -4.92 -4.19
N ALA A 144 19.82 -4.93 -4.50
CA ALA A 144 20.44 -4.00 -5.44
C ALA A 144 20.48 -4.59 -6.85
N GLY A 145 20.29 -3.73 -7.86
CA GLY A 145 20.48 -4.12 -9.26
C GLY A 145 19.67 -3.31 -10.24
N THR A 146 19.59 -3.81 -11.47
CA THR A 146 18.75 -3.25 -12.52
C THR A 146 17.57 -4.18 -12.75
N SER A 147 16.37 -3.64 -12.66
CA SER A 147 15.15 -4.40 -12.98
C SER A 147 14.86 -4.36 -14.48
N THR A 148 14.45 -5.50 -15.01
CA THR A 148 13.98 -5.64 -16.39
C THR A 148 12.47 -5.79 -16.41
N TYR A 149 11.80 -5.09 -17.32
CA TYR A 149 10.38 -5.27 -17.55
C TYR A 149 10.16 -6.54 -18.39
N PRO A 150 9.38 -7.52 -17.92
CA PRO A 150 9.02 -8.67 -18.74
C PRO A 150 8.10 -8.26 -19.90
N ASP A 151 8.29 -8.90 -21.06
CA ASP A 151 7.42 -8.73 -22.24
C ASP A 151 6.15 -9.60 -22.17
N THR A 152 6.15 -10.61 -21.29
CA THR A 152 5.03 -11.55 -21.11
C THR A 152 4.63 -11.63 -19.64
N ILE A 153 3.33 -11.83 -19.40
CA ILE A 153 2.76 -11.97 -18.06
C ILE A 153 2.06 -13.33 -17.97
N ASP A 154 2.23 -14.04 -16.85
CA ASP A 154 1.46 -15.26 -16.58
C ASP A 154 -0.04 -14.95 -16.47
N ILE A 155 -0.86 -15.72 -17.19
CA ILE A 155 -2.32 -15.61 -17.13
C ILE A 155 -2.86 -15.77 -15.71
N LYS A 156 -2.16 -16.53 -14.86
CA LYS A 156 -2.51 -16.68 -13.43
C LYS A 156 -2.43 -15.35 -12.70
N THR A 157 -1.39 -14.55 -12.92
CA THR A 157 -1.23 -13.22 -12.32
C THR A 157 -2.36 -12.29 -12.74
N VAL A 158 -2.72 -12.28 -14.02
CA VAL A 158 -3.84 -11.48 -14.54
C VAL A 158 -5.16 -11.95 -13.91
N SER A 159 -5.40 -13.25 -13.85
CA SER A 159 -6.61 -13.81 -13.26
C SER A 159 -6.73 -13.47 -11.77
N ALA A 160 -5.64 -13.56 -11.00
CA ALA A 160 -5.60 -13.24 -9.59
C ALA A 160 -5.95 -11.78 -9.34
N ALA A 161 -5.38 -10.86 -10.13
CA ALA A 161 -5.74 -9.45 -10.09
C ALA A 161 -7.24 -9.23 -10.36
N MET A 162 -7.81 -9.94 -11.36
CA MET A 162 -9.20 -9.75 -11.77
C MET A 162 -10.24 -10.33 -10.80
N LEU A 163 -9.86 -11.27 -9.94
CA LEU A 163 -10.79 -11.94 -9.01
C LEU A 163 -11.32 -11.02 -7.89
N THR A 164 -10.76 -9.82 -7.72
CA THR A 164 -11.24 -8.83 -6.73
C THR A 164 -12.64 -8.33 -7.01
N PHE A 165 -13.15 -8.46 -8.24
CA PHE A 165 -14.50 -8.04 -8.57
C PHE A 165 -15.54 -8.99 -7.99
N ASP A 166 -15.83 -8.79 -6.72
CA ASP A 166 -16.85 -9.49 -5.95
C ASP A 166 -18.04 -8.58 -5.62
N GLN A 167 -18.98 -9.11 -4.83
CA GLN A 167 -20.14 -8.35 -4.39
C GLN A 167 -19.77 -7.19 -3.46
N GLU A 168 -18.67 -7.31 -2.70
CA GLU A 168 -18.21 -6.28 -1.76
C GLU A 168 -17.68 -5.05 -2.49
N THR A 169 -17.11 -5.24 -3.68
CA THR A 169 -16.62 -4.13 -4.53
C THR A 169 -17.73 -3.16 -4.93
N ILE A 170 -18.99 -3.62 -5.05
CA ILE A 170 -20.15 -2.75 -5.31
C ILE A 170 -20.32 -1.70 -4.20
N LYS A 171 -20.00 -2.05 -2.93
CA LYS A 171 -20.14 -1.12 -1.80
C LYS A 171 -19.18 0.06 -1.90
N LYS A 172 -18.11 -0.06 -2.69
CA LYS A 172 -17.13 1.01 -2.91
C LYS A 172 -17.57 2.00 -4.00
N PHE A 173 -18.63 1.70 -4.75
CA PHE A 173 -19.05 2.55 -5.86
C PHE A 173 -19.80 3.79 -5.35
N PRO A 174 -19.58 4.97 -5.97
CA PRO A 174 -20.35 6.17 -5.65
C PRO A 174 -21.85 5.91 -5.80
N LEU A 175 -22.62 6.28 -4.78
CA LEU A 175 -24.07 6.07 -4.75
C LEU A 175 -24.78 6.65 -5.99
N LYS A 176 -24.26 7.76 -6.53
CA LYS A 176 -24.77 8.39 -7.76
C LYS A 176 -24.67 7.47 -8.99
N TRP A 177 -23.63 6.64 -9.09
CA TRP A 177 -23.47 5.69 -10.20
C TRP A 177 -24.50 4.56 -10.11
N ILE A 178 -24.69 4.03 -8.90
CA ILE A 178 -25.63 2.94 -8.62
C ILE A 178 -27.08 3.42 -8.85
N THR A 179 -27.48 4.53 -8.25
CA THR A 179 -28.86 5.04 -8.29
C THR A 179 -29.33 5.39 -9.70
N ARG A 180 -28.47 6.02 -10.51
CA ARG A 180 -28.78 6.30 -11.93
C ARG A 180 -29.04 5.02 -12.71
N ASN A 181 -28.15 4.03 -12.57
CA ASN A 181 -28.25 2.78 -13.29
C ASN A 181 -29.48 1.95 -12.86
N LEU A 182 -29.77 1.91 -11.55
CA LEU A 182 -30.97 1.24 -11.03
C LEU A 182 -32.26 1.85 -11.58
N LYS A 183 -32.36 3.19 -11.67
CA LYS A 183 -33.51 3.87 -12.25
C LYS A 183 -33.71 3.48 -13.72
N GLU A 184 -32.64 3.47 -14.52
CA GLU A 184 -32.69 3.07 -15.93
C GLU A 184 -33.10 1.60 -16.10
N ARG A 185 -32.55 0.69 -15.29
CA ARG A 185 -32.92 -0.73 -15.29
C ARG A 185 -34.39 -0.94 -14.92
N ALA A 186 -34.88 -0.27 -13.88
CA ALA A 186 -36.28 -0.35 -13.46
C ALA A 186 -37.23 0.12 -14.57
N LEU A 187 -36.94 1.26 -15.20
CA LEU A 187 -37.72 1.78 -16.32
C LEU A 187 -37.74 0.82 -17.52
N LYS A 188 -36.59 0.19 -17.84
CA LYS A 188 -36.50 -0.81 -18.91
C LYS A 188 -37.34 -2.05 -18.61
N GLN A 189 -37.33 -2.55 -17.37
CA GLN A 189 -38.15 -3.69 -16.96
C GLN A 189 -39.64 -3.40 -17.02
N ILE A 190 -40.08 -2.21 -16.58
CA ILE A 190 -41.49 -1.80 -16.66
C ILE A 190 -41.94 -1.74 -18.13
N ARG A 191 -41.14 -1.13 -19.01
CA ARG A 191 -41.43 -1.07 -20.46
C ARG A 191 -41.54 -2.47 -21.08
N ALA A 192 -40.58 -3.35 -20.80
CA ALA A 192 -40.58 -4.72 -21.32
C ALA A 192 -41.78 -5.56 -20.82
N ARG A 193 -42.27 -5.30 -19.60
CA ARG A 193 -43.50 -5.92 -19.09
C ARG A 193 -44.73 -5.35 -19.77
N SER A 194 -44.82 -4.03 -19.96
CA SER A 194 -45.96 -3.39 -20.63
C SER A 194 -46.11 -3.78 -22.11
N SER A 195 -45.01 -4.08 -22.81
CA SER A 195 -45.02 -4.55 -24.20
C SER A 195 -45.39 -6.03 -24.35
N ARG A 196 -45.45 -6.80 -23.26
CA ARG A 196 -45.94 -8.20 -23.26
C ARG A 196 -47.45 -8.30 -23.04
N PHE A 197 -48.11 -7.21 -22.68
CA PHE A 197 -49.56 -7.12 -22.44
C PHE A 197 -50.31 -6.31 -23.52
N ARG A 198 -49.64 -5.96 -24.62
CA ARG A 198 -50.22 -5.49 -25.88
C ARG A 198 -50.00 -6.56 -26.94
#